data_AF-A0A968IEI2-F1
#
_entry.id   AF-A0A968IEI2-F1
#
_cell.length_a   1.000
_cell.length_b   1.000
_cell.length_c   1.000
_cell.angle_alpha   90.00
_cell.angle_beta   90.00
_cell.angle_gamma   90.00
#
_symmetry.space_group_name_H-M   'P 1'
#
loop_
_entity.id
_entity.type
_entity.pdbx_description
1 polymer ?
#
loop_
_entity_poly.entity_id
_entity_poly.type
_entity_poly.pdbx_seq_one_letter_code
_entity_poly.pdbx_strand_id
1 'polypeptide(L)'
;MTGVMISDIIHNGILFDMKNWGDESLDLNRLPGDVEQLFNLLNERQINYLLVGGVALLSYIEGRNTQDIDFILARSDLESMPEISILEENRDFARGTFDALQVDLLLTTNTLFKFVRDCHTTRQQFGNRIVCCATVEGLLLLKFFALPSLYRQGQFNKVTIYENDITQLLLNYSVDLSEIFKVLANHMISTDLQELQNTASDIQVRIQRLYTQRNKFEASEPLNDE
;
A
#
# COMPACT_ATOMS: atom_id res chain seq x y z
N MET A 1 16.78 -4.31 -17.84
CA MET A 1 15.65 -4.79 -17.00
C MET A 1 14.47 -3.89 -17.29
N THR A 2 13.44 -4.43 -17.95
CA THR A 2 12.15 -3.74 -18.09
C THR A 2 11.52 -3.67 -16.71
N GLY A 3 11.32 -2.46 -16.17
CA GLY A 3 10.64 -2.28 -14.89
C GLY A 3 9.20 -2.78 -14.96
N VAL A 4 8.63 -3.18 -13.81
CA VAL A 4 7.25 -3.67 -13.72
C VAL A 4 6.28 -2.51 -14.00
N MET A 5 5.30 -2.71 -14.88
CA MET A 5 4.24 -1.73 -15.15
C MET A 5 3.14 -1.83 -14.09
N ILE A 6 2.54 -0.70 -13.71
CA ILE A 6 1.39 -0.68 -12.78
C ILE A 6 0.21 -1.47 -13.37
N SER A 7 0.00 -1.38 -14.68
CA SER A 7 -1.01 -2.17 -15.39
C SER A 7 -0.83 -3.67 -15.17
N ASP A 8 0.41 -4.16 -15.22
CA ASP A 8 0.70 -5.60 -15.09
C ASP A 8 0.44 -6.08 -13.66
N ILE A 9 0.76 -5.24 -12.66
CA ILE A 9 0.47 -5.51 -11.25
C ILE A 9 -1.03 -5.72 -11.05
N ILE A 10 -1.84 -4.76 -11.51
CA ILE A 10 -3.28 -4.78 -11.29
C ILE A 10 -3.95 -5.86 -12.14
N HIS A 11 -3.55 -5.98 -13.41
CA HIS A 11 -4.04 -7.01 -14.32
C HIS A 11 -3.81 -8.42 -13.76
N ASN A 12 -2.59 -8.70 -13.28
CA ASN A 12 -2.28 -10.00 -12.67
C ASN A 12 -3.07 -10.19 -11.36
N GLY A 13 -3.23 -9.15 -10.55
CA GLY A 13 -4.06 -9.19 -9.35
C GLY A 13 -5.51 -9.58 -9.61
N ILE A 14 -6.09 -9.10 -10.72
CA ILE A 14 -7.48 -9.41 -11.11
C ILE A 14 -7.56 -10.78 -11.78
N LEU A 15 -6.67 -11.06 -12.74
CA LEU A 15 -6.66 -12.29 -13.53
C LEU A 15 -6.49 -13.54 -12.65
N PHE A 16 -5.65 -13.47 -11.61
CA PHE A 16 -5.35 -14.62 -10.75
C PHE A 16 -6.25 -14.73 -9.52
N ASP A 17 -7.27 -13.87 -9.37
CA ASP A 17 -8.31 -14.07 -8.37
C ASP A 17 -9.48 -14.86 -8.97
N MET A 18 -9.60 -16.12 -8.55
CA MET A 18 -10.64 -17.04 -9.02
C MET A 18 -12.06 -16.52 -8.79
N LYS A 19 -12.27 -15.57 -7.85
CA LYS A 19 -13.59 -14.95 -7.65
C LYS A 19 -14.05 -14.13 -8.86
N ASN A 20 -13.10 -13.67 -9.67
CA ASN A 20 -13.35 -12.89 -10.88
C ASN A 20 -13.59 -13.80 -12.10
N TRP A 21 -13.41 -15.12 -11.97
CA TRP A 21 -13.55 -16.06 -13.08
C TRP A 21 -15.03 -16.31 -13.38
N GLY A 22 -15.54 -15.65 -14.41
CA GLY A 22 -16.95 -15.71 -14.83
C GLY A 22 -17.64 -14.35 -14.87
N ASP A 23 -16.96 -13.28 -14.46
CA ASP A 23 -17.46 -11.92 -14.64
C ASP A 23 -17.13 -11.40 -16.05
N GLU A 24 -18.10 -11.55 -16.96
CA GLU A 24 -18.00 -11.06 -18.35
C GLU A 24 -17.92 -9.52 -18.44
N SER A 25 -18.15 -8.79 -17.34
CA SER A 25 -18.03 -7.34 -17.31
C SER A 25 -16.59 -6.84 -17.15
N LEU A 26 -15.65 -7.72 -16.78
CA LEU A 26 -14.24 -7.39 -16.65
C LEU A 26 -13.53 -7.43 -18.01
N ASP A 27 -13.47 -6.30 -18.71
CA ASP A 27 -12.65 -6.17 -19.91
C ASP A 27 -11.17 -5.93 -19.56
N LEU A 28 -10.50 -7.01 -19.14
CA LEU A 28 -9.09 -6.99 -18.74
C LEU A 28 -8.14 -6.51 -19.84
N ASN A 29 -8.56 -6.55 -21.11
CA ASN A 29 -7.74 -6.08 -22.22
C ASN A 29 -7.61 -4.54 -22.24
N ARG A 30 -8.56 -3.82 -21.62
CA ARG A 30 -8.55 -2.35 -21.57
C ARG A 30 -7.80 -1.81 -20.37
N LEU A 31 -7.70 -2.58 -19.30
CA LEU A 31 -7.08 -2.16 -18.04
C LEU A 31 -5.68 -1.54 -18.19
N PRO A 32 -4.76 -2.05 -19.04
CA PRO A 32 -3.49 -1.36 -19.24
C PRO A 32 -3.65 0.05 -19.81
N GLY A 33 -4.59 0.25 -20.74
CA GLY A 33 -4.93 1.56 -21.28
C GLY A 33 -5.56 2.48 -20.21
N ASP A 34 -6.46 1.96 -19.39
CA ASP A 34 -7.15 2.71 -18.35
C ASP A 34 -6.17 3.24 -17.30
N VAL A 35 -5.22 2.40 -16.86
CA VAL A 35 -4.14 2.79 -15.94
C VAL A 35 -3.27 3.89 -16.54
N GLU A 36 -2.85 3.73 -17.80
CA GLU A 36 -2.04 4.71 -18.50
C GLU A 36 -2.77 6.06 -18.64
N GLN A 37 -4.06 6.02 -18.99
CA GLN A 37 -4.89 7.21 -19.13
C GLN A 37 -5.10 7.92 -17.80
N LEU A 38 -5.35 7.18 -16.71
CA LEU A 38 -5.46 7.75 -15.36
C LEU A 38 -4.19 8.53 -14.99
N PHE A 39 -3.01 7.94 -15.16
CA PHE A 39 -1.75 8.63 -14.85
C PHE A 39 -1.46 9.81 -15.76
N ASN A 40 -1.86 9.75 -17.04
CA ASN A 40 -1.77 10.90 -17.94
C ASN A 40 -2.65 12.05 -17.45
N LEU A 41 -3.91 11.78 -17.09
CA LEU A 41 -4.83 12.79 -16.56
C LEU A 41 -4.33 13.43 -15.25
N LEU A 42 -3.83 12.61 -14.32
CA LEU A 42 -3.23 13.10 -13.08
C LEU A 42 -2.09 14.09 -13.36
N ASN A 43 -1.24 13.80 -14.35
CA ASN A 43 -0.13 14.66 -14.74
C ASN A 43 -0.58 15.92 -15.50
N GLU A 44 -1.48 15.77 -16.48
CA GLU A 44 -2.01 16.87 -17.30
C GLU A 44 -2.72 17.92 -16.46
N ARG A 45 -3.47 17.49 -15.43
CA ARG A 45 -4.18 18.37 -14.50
C ARG A 45 -3.36 18.77 -13.28
N GLN A 46 -2.09 18.36 -13.23
CA GLN A 46 -1.17 18.64 -12.13
C GLN A 46 -1.74 18.27 -10.75
N ILE A 47 -2.43 17.13 -10.70
CA ILE A 47 -3.04 16.62 -9.47
C ILE A 47 -1.95 16.31 -8.46
N ASN A 48 -2.07 16.89 -7.27
CA ASN A 48 -1.13 16.65 -6.18
C ASN A 48 -1.50 15.38 -5.41
N TYR A 49 -1.16 14.22 -6.00
CA TYR A 49 -1.40 12.91 -5.41
C TYR A 49 -0.13 12.25 -4.86
N LEU A 50 -0.33 11.27 -3.99
CA LEU A 50 0.70 10.29 -3.60
C LEU A 50 0.16 8.87 -3.83
N LEU A 51 0.86 8.05 -4.61
CA LEU A 51 0.54 6.63 -4.78
C LEU A 51 0.88 5.86 -3.50
N VAL A 52 -0.08 5.10 -2.97
CA VAL A 52 0.07 4.31 -1.74
C VAL A 52 -0.42 2.87 -1.95
N GLY A 53 -0.72 2.16 -0.86
CA GLY A 53 -1.38 0.86 -0.92
C GLY A 53 -0.55 -0.24 -1.56
N GLY A 54 -1.23 -1.20 -2.19
CA GLY A 54 -0.60 -2.42 -2.71
C GLY A 54 0.37 -2.17 -3.86
N VAL A 55 0.03 -1.24 -4.76
CA VAL A 55 0.87 -0.90 -5.92
C VAL A 55 2.17 -0.21 -5.46
N ALA A 56 2.09 0.77 -4.55
CA ALA A 56 3.28 1.40 -4.01
C ALA A 56 4.17 0.40 -3.26
N LEU A 57 3.56 -0.52 -2.51
CA LEU A 57 4.26 -1.53 -1.73
C LEU A 57 5.14 -2.45 -2.59
N LEU A 58 4.70 -2.76 -3.82
CA LEU A 58 5.45 -3.58 -4.78
C LEU A 58 6.72 -2.92 -5.33
N SER A 59 6.96 -1.65 -5.03
CA SER A 59 8.28 -1.03 -5.28
C SER A 59 9.32 -1.40 -4.21
N TYR A 60 8.89 -2.01 -3.09
CA TYR A 60 9.74 -2.31 -1.94
C TYR A 60 9.84 -3.79 -1.60
N ILE A 61 8.80 -4.57 -1.88
CA ILE A 61 8.72 -6.00 -1.54
C ILE A 61 8.13 -6.81 -2.70
N GLU A 62 8.33 -8.12 -2.68
CA GLU A 62 7.79 -9.05 -3.67
C GLU A 62 6.57 -9.83 -3.15
N GLY A 63 5.84 -10.51 -4.05
CA GLY A 63 4.82 -11.50 -3.68
C GLY A 63 3.49 -10.93 -3.17
N ARG A 64 3.19 -9.65 -3.43
CA ARG A 64 1.90 -9.02 -3.11
C ARG A 64 1.01 -8.92 -4.34
N ASN A 65 -0.27 -9.30 -4.21
CA ASN A 65 -1.27 -9.11 -5.28
C ASN A 65 -2.26 -8.00 -4.91
N THR A 66 -2.52 -7.06 -5.82
CA THR A 66 -3.48 -5.97 -5.59
C THR A 66 -4.32 -5.76 -6.85
N GLN A 67 -5.59 -5.41 -6.68
CA GLN A 67 -6.57 -5.26 -7.76
C GLN A 67 -7.04 -3.81 -7.94
N ASP A 68 -6.68 -2.98 -6.98
CA ASP A 68 -7.02 -1.58 -6.84
C ASP A 68 -5.77 -0.71 -6.89
N ILE A 69 -6.00 0.58 -7.14
CA ILE A 69 -4.98 1.61 -7.00
C ILE A 69 -5.38 2.56 -5.89
N ASP A 70 -4.44 2.85 -4.99
CA ASP A 70 -4.66 3.71 -3.84
C ASP A 70 -3.94 5.04 -3.98
N PHE A 71 -4.64 6.16 -3.76
CA PHE A 71 -4.02 7.49 -3.73
C PHE A 71 -4.33 8.26 -2.45
N ILE A 72 -3.38 9.07 -2.00
CA ILE A 72 -3.66 10.20 -1.11
C ILE A 72 -3.74 11.49 -1.94
N LEU A 73 -4.86 12.23 -1.83
CA LEU A 73 -5.03 13.53 -2.50
C LEU A 73 -6.04 14.42 -1.76
N ALA A 74 -6.09 15.72 -2.10
CA ALA A 74 -7.07 16.62 -1.53
C ALA A 74 -8.45 16.44 -2.18
N ARG A 75 -9.53 16.72 -1.44
CA ARG A 75 -10.89 16.63 -2.01
C ARG A 75 -11.10 17.53 -3.23
N SER A 76 -10.48 18.72 -3.23
CA SER A 76 -10.48 19.65 -4.35
C SER A 76 -9.75 19.11 -5.59
N ASP A 77 -8.71 18.30 -5.39
CA ASP A 77 -8.01 17.64 -6.49
C ASP A 77 -8.89 16.52 -7.09
N LEU A 78 -9.66 15.81 -6.25
CA LEU A 78 -10.64 14.82 -6.71
C LEU A 78 -11.78 15.46 -7.51
N GLU A 79 -12.25 16.65 -7.11
CA GLU A 79 -13.25 17.42 -7.87
C GLU A 79 -12.76 17.76 -9.28
N SER A 80 -11.44 17.84 -9.48
CA SER A 80 -10.81 18.04 -10.78
C SER A 80 -10.66 16.76 -11.60
N MET A 81 -11.21 15.63 -11.14
CA MET A 81 -11.17 14.31 -11.78
C MET A 81 -12.58 13.70 -11.92
N PRO A 82 -13.51 14.34 -12.68
CA PRO A 82 -14.87 13.84 -12.88
C PRO A 82 -14.96 12.47 -13.56
N GLU A 83 -13.88 11.99 -14.17
CA GLU A 83 -13.77 10.64 -14.73
C GLU A 83 -13.78 9.55 -13.66
N ILE A 84 -13.40 9.89 -12.42
CA ILE A 84 -13.51 8.96 -11.29
C ILE A 84 -14.95 9.00 -10.77
N SER A 85 -15.71 7.96 -11.10
CA SER A 85 -17.07 7.77 -10.61
C SER A 85 -17.05 7.32 -9.16
N ILE A 86 -17.45 8.19 -8.23
CA ILE A 86 -17.46 7.89 -6.80
C ILE A 86 -18.63 6.97 -6.46
N LEU A 87 -18.31 5.82 -5.88
CA LEU A 87 -19.28 4.80 -5.44
C LEU A 87 -19.62 4.97 -3.95
N GLU A 88 -18.60 5.22 -3.13
CA GLU A 88 -18.74 5.39 -1.69
C GLU A 88 -17.82 6.52 -1.22
N GLU A 89 -18.29 7.36 -0.30
CA GLU A 89 -17.47 8.43 0.29
C GLU A 89 -17.83 8.64 1.76
N ASN A 90 -16.82 8.87 2.57
CA ASN A 90 -16.94 9.39 3.92
C ASN A 90 -15.93 10.53 4.13
N ARG A 91 -15.79 11.00 5.37
CA ARG A 91 -14.94 12.15 5.69
C ARG A 91 -13.49 12.01 5.22
N ASP A 92 -12.92 10.81 5.36
CA ASP A 92 -11.48 10.57 5.21
C ASP A 92 -11.16 9.68 4.01
N PHE A 93 -12.18 9.03 3.43
CA PHE A 93 -12.00 8.07 2.34
C PHE A 93 -13.06 8.24 1.27
N ALA A 94 -12.67 7.98 0.02
CA ALA A 94 -13.58 7.75 -1.08
C ALA A 94 -13.17 6.49 -1.84
N ARG A 95 -14.14 5.79 -2.43
CA ARG A 95 -13.93 4.68 -3.35
C ARG A 95 -14.67 5.01 -4.63
N GLY A 96 -14.01 4.82 -5.76
CA GLY A 96 -14.60 5.01 -7.06
C GLY A 96 -14.02 4.10 -8.11
N THR A 97 -14.44 4.33 -9.35
CA THR A 97 -13.92 3.65 -10.53
C THR A 97 -13.47 4.65 -11.57
N PHE A 98 -12.36 4.35 -12.23
CA PHE A 98 -11.92 5.00 -13.46
C PHE A 98 -12.02 3.96 -14.57
N ASP A 99 -13.07 4.04 -15.40
CA ASP A 99 -13.46 2.96 -16.30
C ASP A 99 -13.54 1.60 -15.55
N ALA A 100 -12.74 0.60 -15.91
CA ALA A 100 -12.71 -0.71 -15.25
C ALA A 100 -11.81 -0.77 -14.00
N LEU A 101 -11.04 0.29 -13.72
CA LEU A 101 -10.06 0.31 -12.63
C LEU A 101 -10.70 0.80 -11.32
N GLN A 102 -10.63 -0.01 -10.27
CA GLN A 102 -10.99 0.43 -8.93
C GLN A 102 -9.94 1.40 -8.37
N VAL A 103 -10.41 2.55 -7.88
CA VAL A 103 -9.58 3.59 -7.27
C VAL A 103 -10.04 3.84 -5.83
N ASP A 104 -9.18 3.54 -4.87
CA ASP A 104 -9.38 3.84 -3.45
C ASP A 104 -8.62 5.13 -3.10
N LEU A 105 -9.28 6.05 -2.40
CA LEU A 105 -8.81 7.41 -2.17
C LEU A 105 -8.77 7.71 -0.68
N LEU A 106 -7.61 8.13 -0.19
CA LEU A 106 -7.36 8.62 1.15
C LEU A 106 -7.32 10.15 1.11
N LEU A 107 -8.30 10.81 1.72
CA LEU A 107 -8.49 12.25 1.61
C LEU A 107 -7.66 13.02 2.64
N THR A 108 -6.99 14.09 2.23
CA THR A 108 -6.15 14.92 3.13
C THR A 108 -6.93 15.75 4.16
N THR A 109 -8.26 15.57 4.22
CA THR A 109 -9.08 15.97 5.38
C THR A 109 -8.64 15.24 6.64
N ASN A 110 -8.13 14.01 6.51
CA ASN A 110 -7.43 13.32 7.57
C ASN A 110 -6.00 13.85 7.71
N THR A 111 -5.62 14.28 8.92
CA THR A 111 -4.34 14.94 9.16
C THR A 111 -3.14 14.01 9.01
N LEU A 112 -3.30 12.70 9.26
CA LEU A 112 -2.24 11.72 9.01
C LEU A 112 -2.03 11.54 7.50
N PHE A 113 -3.10 11.44 6.72
CA PHE A 113 -2.97 11.26 5.25
C PHE A 113 -2.29 12.47 4.64
N LYS A 114 -2.68 13.68 5.07
CA LYS A 114 -1.97 14.91 4.68
C LYS A 114 -0.49 14.86 5.05
N PHE A 115 -0.16 14.49 6.29
CA PHE A 115 1.22 14.37 6.75
C PHE A 115 2.03 13.38 5.91
N VAL A 116 1.49 12.20 5.62
CA VAL A 116 2.15 11.19 4.79
C VAL A 116 2.38 11.73 3.37
N ARG A 117 1.38 12.35 2.74
CA ARG A 117 1.54 12.98 1.42
C ARG A 117 2.64 14.05 1.40
N ASP A 118 2.64 14.91 2.41
CA ASP A 118 3.51 16.09 2.43
C ASP A 118 4.94 15.76 2.86
N CYS A 119 5.15 14.73 3.70
CA CYS A 119 6.45 14.42 4.33
C CYS A 119 7.06 13.06 3.96
N HIS A 120 6.27 12.10 3.47
CA HIS A 120 6.71 10.74 3.20
C HIS A 120 6.55 10.36 1.73
N THR A 121 7.14 11.18 0.86
CA THR A 121 7.07 11.02 -0.60
C THR A 121 8.44 10.69 -1.19
N THR A 122 8.46 9.77 -2.14
CA THR A 122 9.61 9.46 -2.99
C THR A 122 9.19 9.27 -4.45
N ARG A 123 10.15 9.21 -5.36
CA ARG A 123 9.93 8.96 -6.78
C ARG A 123 10.35 7.53 -7.11
N GLN A 124 9.42 6.73 -7.61
CA GLN A 124 9.68 5.35 -8.04
C GLN A 124 9.44 5.19 -9.54
N GLN A 125 10.25 4.34 -10.16
CA GLN A 125 10.12 3.97 -11.56
C GLN A 125 9.17 2.77 -11.69
N PHE A 126 8.06 2.95 -12.40
CA PHE A 126 7.16 1.88 -12.83
C PHE A 126 7.18 1.81 -14.34
N GLY A 127 7.79 0.76 -14.89
CA GLY A 127 8.01 0.61 -16.32
C GLY A 127 8.72 1.82 -16.94
N ASN A 128 8.01 2.59 -17.77
CA ASN A 128 8.51 3.79 -18.43
C ASN A 128 8.18 5.11 -17.69
N ARG A 129 7.49 5.07 -16.55
CA ARG A 129 7.00 6.25 -15.85
C ARG A 129 7.65 6.42 -14.48
N ILE A 130 7.87 7.67 -14.08
CA ILE A 130 8.24 8.03 -12.70
C ILE A 130 6.98 8.50 -11.99
N VAL A 131 6.66 7.87 -10.86
CA VAL A 131 5.46 8.16 -10.06
C VAL A 131 5.87 8.59 -8.65
N CYS A 132 5.17 9.60 -8.10
CA CYS A 132 5.30 9.96 -6.70
C CYS A 132 4.57 8.93 -5.84
N CYS A 133 5.30 8.25 -4.96
CA CYS A 133 4.73 7.22 -4.09
C CYS A 133 5.21 7.36 -2.64
N ALA A 134 4.50 6.71 -1.71
CA ALA A 134 4.89 6.72 -0.31
C ALA A 134 6.28 6.09 -0.10
N THR A 135 7.02 6.61 0.89
CA THR A 135 8.21 5.92 1.43
C THR A 135 7.81 4.69 2.24
N VAL A 136 8.79 3.86 2.62
CA VAL A 136 8.57 2.73 3.53
C VAL A 136 7.92 3.18 4.85
N GLU A 137 8.40 4.27 5.44
CA GLU A 137 7.83 4.84 6.67
C GLU A 137 6.40 5.34 6.45
N GLY A 138 6.12 5.98 5.30
CA GLY A 138 4.78 6.38 4.93
C GLY A 138 3.81 5.20 4.84
N LEU A 139 4.23 4.11 4.22
CA LEU A 139 3.44 2.87 4.13
C LEU A 139 3.23 2.23 5.51
N LEU A 140 4.24 2.22 6.38
CA LEU A 140 4.12 1.73 7.75
C LEU A 140 3.12 2.57 8.56
N LEU A 141 3.20 3.91 8.49
CA LEU A 141 2.26 4.82 9.14
C LEU A 141 0.81 4.50 8.75
N LEU A 142 0.53 4.36 7.45
CA LEU A 142 -0.81 4.07 6.95
C LEU A 142 -1.31 2.69 7.40
N LYS A 143 -0.45 1.66 7.36
CA LYS A 143 -0.82 0.30 7.76
C LYS A 143 -1.10 0.20 9.26
N PHE A 144 -0.21 0.74 10.10
CA PHE A 144 -0.44 0.79 11.54
C PHE A 144 -1.69 1.61 11.87
N PHE A 145 -1.92 2.73 11.20
CA PHE A 145 -3.12 3.54 11.42
C PHE A 145 -4.43 2.79 11.15
N ALA A 146 -4.45 1.92 10.14
CA ALA A 146 -5.64 1.16 9.78
C ALA A 146 -5.94 -0.03 10.71
N LEU A 147 -4.91 -0.68 11.28
CA LEU A 147 -5.03 -1.94 12.01
C LEU A 147 -6.09 -1.95 13.13
N PRO A 148 -6.17 -0.96 14.04
CA PRO A 148 -7.13 -1.02 15.15
C PRO A 148 -8.58 -1.06 14.66
N SER A 149 -8.87 -0.31 13.59
CA SER A 149 -10.19 -0.32 12.95
C SER A 149 -10.49 -1.68 12.32
N LEU A 150 -9.50 -2.30 11.65
CA LEU A 150 -9.65 -3.62 11.04
C LEU A 150 -9.91 -4.72 12.08
N TYR A 151 -9.23 -4.68 13.23
CA TYR A 151 -9.49 -5.61 14.33
C TYR A 151 -10.91 -5.44 14.90
N ARG A 152 -11.32 -4.20 15.19
CA ARG A 152 -12.67 -3.91 15.72
C ARG A 152 -13.79 -4.37 14.78
N GLN A 153 -13.56 -4.27 13.48
CA GLN A 153 -14.51 -4.71 12.45
C GLN A 153 -14.42 -6.21 12.15
N GLY A 154 -13.52 -6.95 12.79
CA GLY A 154 -13.31 -8.38 12.53
C GLY A 154 -12.80 -8.67 11.11
N GLN A 155 -12.15 -7.72 10.45
CA GLN A 155 -11.64 -7.88 9.08
C GLN A 155 -10.30 -8.62 9.07
N PHE A 156 -10.26 -9.83 9.64
CA PHE A 156 -9.03 -10.60 9.88
C PHE A 156 -8.24 -10.94 8.60
N ASN A 157 -8.91 -11.07 7.46
CA ASN A 157 -8.25 -11.23 6.17
C ASN A 157 -7.36 -10.02 5.85
N LYS A 158 -7.86 -8.80 6.07
CA LYS A 158 -7.09 -7.57 5.85
C LYS A 158 -6.04 -7.35 6.93
N VAL A 159 -6.35 -7.67 8.19
CA VAL A 159 -5.37 -7.64 9.29
C VAL A 159 -4.16 -8.48 8.93
N THR A 160 -4.36 -9.73 8.50
CA THR A 160 -3.28 -10.65 8.11
C THR A 160 -2.43 -10.06 6.99
N ILE A 161 -3.06 -9.47 5.97
CA ILE A 161 -2.35 -8.80 4.86
C ILE A 161 -1.51 -7.63 5.40
N TYR A 162 -2.09 -6.78 6.24
CA TYR A 162 -1.41 -5.58 6.74
C TYR A 162 -0.25 -5.93 7.66
N GLU A 163 -0.41 -6.89 8.58
CA GLU A 163 0.67 -7.38 9.42
C GLU A 163 1.79 -8.03 8.59
N ASN A 164 1.44 -8.80 7.56
CA ASN A 164 2.44 -9.40 6.67
C ASN A 164 3.20 -8.31 5.90
N ASP A 165 2.51 -7.31 5.37
CA ASP A 165 3.13 -6.20 4.67
C ASP A 165 4.09 -5.42 5.60
N ILE A 166 3.66 -5.13 6.83
CA ILE A 166 4.54 -4.52 7.86
C ILE A 166 5.76 -5.41 8.12
N THR A 167 5.55 -6.72 8.25
CA THR A 167 6.65 -7.67 8.49
C THR A 167 7.65 -7.67 7.35
N GLN A 168 7.19 -7.70 6.10
CA GLN A 168 8.04 -7.67 4.91
C GLN A 168 8.81 -6.36 4.82
N LEU A 169 8.18 -5.22 5.11
CA LEU A 169 8.87 -3.93 5.15
C LEU A 169 9.97 -3.93 6.23
N LEU A 170 9.67 -4.39 7.45
CA LEU A 170 10.64 -4.41 8.54
C LEU A 170 11.74 -5.48 8.40
N LEU A 171 11.52 -6.52 7.57
CA LEU A 171 12.54 -7.51 7.22
C LEU A 171 13.57 -6.95 6.24
N ASN A 172 13.14 -6.07 5.34
CA ASN A 172 13.95 -5.57 4.22
C ASN A 172 14.50 -4.17 4.46
N TYR A 173 13.92 -3.39 5.38
CA TYR A 173 14.28 -2.00 5.63
C TYR A 173 14.44 -1.73 7.13
N SER A 174 15.52 -1.02 7.48
CA SER A 174 15.74 -0.55 8.84
C SER A 174 14.89 0.69 9.10
N VAL A 175 13.89 0.56 9.97
CA VAL A 175 12.98 1.65 10.34
C VAL A 175 12.95 1.81 11.85
N ASP A 176 13.06 3.05 12.33
CA ASP A 176 12.87 3.38 13.74
C ASP A 176 11.37 3.45 14.06
N LEU A 177 10.83 2.35 14.60
CA LEU A 177 9.43 2.28 15.00
C LEU A 177 9.06 3.28 16.10
N SER A 178 10.03 3.76 16.89
CA SER A 178 9.74 4.77 17.92
C SER A 178 9.30 6.10 17.29
N GLU A 179 9.90 6.48 16.16
CA GLU A 179 9.49 7.68 15.41
C GLU A 179 8.12 7.49 14.74
N ILE A 180 7.85 6.29 14.19
CA ILE A 180 6.53 5.94 13.65
C ILE A 180 5.45 6.12 14.73
N PHE A 181 5.68 5.59 15.94
CA PHE A 181 4.71 5.71 17.02
C PHE A 181 4.57 7.12 17.59
N LYS A 182 5.64 7.93 17.58
CA LYS A 182 5.55 9.36 17.95
C LYS A 182 4.64 10.12 17.00
N VAL A 183 4.73 9.86 15.70
CA VAL A 183 3.80 10.45 14.72
C VAL A 183 2.38 9.98 15.00
N LEU A 184 2.16 8.66 15.08
CA LEU A 184 0.82 8.09 15.28
C LEU A 184 0.15 8.58 16.56
N ALA A 185 0.89 8.82 17.64
CA ALA A 185 0.35 9.34 18.90
C ALA A 185 -0.43 10.66 18.74
N ASN A 186 -0.15 11.46 17.71
CA ASN A 186 -0.88 12.70 17.41
C ASN A 186 -2.21 12.47 16.67
N HIS A 187 -2.46 11.26 16.18
CA HIS A 187 -3.57 10.94 15.27
C HIS A 187 -4.51 9.85 15.80
N MET A 188 -4.21 9.25 16.95
CA MET A 188 -5.00 8.17 17.53
C MET A 188 -5.02 8.19 19.05
N ILE A 189 -6.03 7.53 19.62
CA ILE A 189 -6.20 7.42 21.07
C ILE A 189 -5.14 6.49 21.69
N SER A 190 -4.83 6.71 22.96
CA SER A 190 -3.77 5.99 23.66
C SER A 190 -3.97 4.47 23.72
N THR A 191 -5.22 4.00 23.77
CA THR A 191 -5.54 2.56 23.78
C THR A 191 -5.20 1.90 22.45
N ASP A 192 -5.54 2.55 21.32
CA ASP A 192 -5.21 2.06 19.98
C ASP A 192 -3.68 2.08 19.79
N LEU A 193 -3.00 3.12 20.27
CA LEU A 193 -1.54 3.21 20.20
C LEU A 193 -0.86 2.08 20.98
N GLN A 194 -1.35 1.77 22.19
CA GLN A 194 -0.81 0.68 23.01
C GLN A 194 -1.00 -0.68 22.35
N GLU A 195 -2.16 -0.92 21.74
CA GLU A 195 -2.42 -2.16 20.98
C GLU A 195 -1.44 -2.30 19.81
N LEU A 196 -1.19 -1.22 19.07
CA LEU A 196 -0.23 -1.24 17.94
C LEU A 196 1.21 -1.46 18.39
N GLN A 197 1.61 -0.93 19.54
CA GLN A 197 2.92 -1.22 20.12
C GLN A 197 3.08 -2.70 20.46
N ASN A 198 2.02 -3.35 20.94
CA ASN A 198 2.01 -4.79 21.19
C ASN A 198 2.12 -5.56 19.87
N THR A 199 1.30 -5.24 18.86
CA THR A 199 1.36 -5.87 17.53
C THR A 199 2.75 -5.72 16.89
N ALA A 200 3.35 -4.53 16.97
CA ALA A 200 4.70 -4.32 16.46
C ALA A 200 5.77 -5.11 17.22
N SER A 201 5.63 -5.22 18.54
CA SER A 201 6.54 -6.05 19.36
C SER A 201 6.45 -7.52 18.94
N ASP A 202 5.25 -8.04 18.70
CA ASP A 202 5.04 -9.40 18.23
C ASP A 202 5.66 -9.64 16.85
N ILE A 203 5.50 -8.67 15.93
CA ILE A 203 6.13 -8.71 14.61
C ILE A 203 7.66 -8.71 14.74
N GLN A 204 8.24 -7.85 15.58
CA GLN A 204 9.69 -7.81 15.81
C GLN A 204 10.21 -9.13 16.39
N VAL A 205 9.48 -9.74 17.33
CA VAL A 205 9.83 -11.07 17.87
C VAL A 205 9.80 -12.14 16.77
N ARG A 206 8.79 -12.12 15.89
CA ARG A 206 8.72 -13.04 14.74
C ARG A 206 9.91 -12.85 13.79
N ILE A 207 10.27 -11.61 13.49
CA ILE A 207 11.43 -11.27 12.65
C ILE A 207 12.75 -11.78 13.27
N GLN A 208 12.96 -11.55 14.56
CA GLN A 208 14.15 -12.04 15.28
C GLN A 208 14.27 -13.56 15.25
N ARG A 209 13.15 -14.28 15.37
CA ARG A 209 13.12 -15.74 15.24
C ARG A 209 13.53 -16.19 13.84
N LEU A 210 13.07 -15.51 12.79
CA LEU A 210 13.43 -15.82 11.40
C LEU A 210 14.93 -15.63 11.16
N TYR A 211 15.52 -14.51 11.61
CA TYR A 211 16.96 -14.30 11.50
C TYR A 211 17.76 -15.36 12.27
N THR A 212 17.33 -15.70 13.48
CA THR A 212 17.98 -16.74 14.29
C THR A 212 17.94 -18.09 13.59
N GLN A 213 16.82 -18.44 12.96
CA GLN A 213 16.69 -19.68 12.20
C GLN A 213 17.56 -19.68 10.95
N ARG A 214 17.54 -18.60 10.14
CA ARG A 214 18.36 -18.47 8.94
C ARG A 214 19.85 -18.62 9.26
N ASN A 215 20.34 -17.92 10.29
CA ASN A 215 21.74 -18.00 10.70
C ASN A 215 22.15 -19.41 11.16
N LYS A 216 21.22 -20.17 11.76
CA LYS A 216 21.47 -21.58 12.12
C LYS A 216 21.60 -22.48 10.90
N PHE A 217 20.78 -22.26 9.87
CA PHE A 217 20.85 -23.02 8.62
C PHE A 217 22.12 -22.71 7.85
N GLU A 218 22.48 -21.43 7.68
CA GLU A 218 23.71 -21.00 7.01
C GLU A 218 24.97 -21.51 7.72
N ALA A 219 24.96 -21.59 9.06
CA ALA A 219 26.06 -22.16 9.83
C ALA A 219 26.15 -23.70 9.78
N SER A 220 25.13 -24.37 9.22
CA SER A 220 25.04 -25.84 9.16
C SER A 220 25.28 -26.42 7.76
N GLU A 221 25.49 -25.58 6.74
CA GLU A 221 25.93 -26.05 5.42
C GLU A 221 27.41 -26.48 5.49
N PRO A 222 27.74 -27.75 5.14
CA PRO A 222 29.13 -28.16 5.04
C PRO A 222 29.80 -27.40 3.90
N LEU A 223 31.02 -26.90 4.14
CA LEU A 223 31.94 -26.48 3.09
C LEU A 223 32.09 -27.67 2.13
N ASN A 224 31.48 -27.58 0.95
CA ASN A 224 31.82 -28.45 -0.16
C ASN A 224 33.23 -28.04 -0.59
N ASP A 225 34.23 -28.71 -0.02
CA ASP A 225 35.61 -28.65 -0.50
C ASP A 225 35.65 -29.26 -1.91
N GLU A 226 36.10 -28.46 -2.88
CA GLU A 226 36.48 -28.88 -4.25
C GLU A 226 37.66 -29.87 -4.26
#